data_AF-A0A5A7UQE2-F1
#
_entry.id   AF-A0A5A7UQE2-F1
#
_cell.length_a   1.000
_cell.length_b   1.000
_cell.length_c   1.000
_cell.angle_alpha   90.00
_cell.angle_beta   90.00
_cell.angle_gamma   90.00
#
_symmetry.space_group_name_H-M   'P 1'
#
loop_
_entity.id
_entity.type
_entity.pdbx_description
1 polymer ?
#
loop_
_entity_poly.entity_id
_entity_poly.type
_entity_poly.pdbx_seq_one_letter_code
_entity_poly.pdbx_strand_id
1 'polypeptide(L)' 'MTLECTNDQLRAIFEWHAHELANDTFVRPEFLRLLHEMSDLSSLDRVLCQRQLMSHMDDMRGFVEMSDEERKNFCRVLI' A
#
# COMPACT_ATOMS: atom_id res chain seq x y z
N MET A 1 21.37 -6.48 -30.03
CA MET A 1 20.15 -5.70 -30.36
C MET A 1 18.87 -6.27 -29.77
N THR A 2 18.36 -7.45 -30.14
CA THR A 2 17.06 -7.95 -29.62
C THR A 2 17.08 -8.28 -28.13
N LEU A 3 18.15 -8.92 -27.63
CA LEU A 3 18.31 -9.25 -26.21
C LEU A 3 18.54 -8.02 -25.31
N GLU A 4 19.32 -7.04 -25.77
CA GLU A 4 19.59 -5.80 -25.03
C GLU A 4 18.32 -4.96 -24.89
N CYS A 5 17.51 -4.85 -25.96
CA CYS A 5 16.23 -4.15 -25.93
C CYS A 5 15.25 -4.77 -24.91
N THR A 6 15.16 -6.10 -24.86
CA THR A 6 14.32 -6.80 -23.86
C THR A 6 14.82 -6.56 -22.43
N ASN A 7 16.13 -6.48 -22.22
CA ASN A 7 16.72 -6.24 -20.91
C ASN A 7 16.47 -4.80 -20.43
N ASP A 8 16.54 -3.82 -21.34
CA ASP A 8 16.22 -2.43 -21.05
C ASP A 8 14.72 -2.22 -20.72
N GLN A 9 13.82 -2.94 -21.41
CA GLN A 9 12.39 -2.92 -21.10
C GLN A 9 12.09 -3.51 -19.72
N LEU A 10 12.71 -4.65 -19.38
CA LEU A 10 12.57 -5.27 -18.06
C LEU A 10 13.10 -4.37 -16.95
N ARG A 11 14.23 -3.69 -17.18
CA ARG A 11 14.78 -2.72 -16.26
C ARG A 11 13.84 -1.53 -16.04
N ALA A 12 13.25 -0.99 -17.10
CA ALA A 12 12.27 0.09 -16.99
C ALA A 12 11.02 -0.30 -16.19
N ILE A 13 10.53 -1.53 -16.35
CA ILE A 13 9.41 -2.08 -15.55
C ILE A 13 9.81 -2.17 -14.07
N PHE A 14 11.00 -2.68 -13.79
CA PHE A 14 11.51 -2.81 -12.43
C PHE A 14 11.70 -1.45 -11.75
N GLU A 15 12.28 -0.48 -12.46
CA GLU A 15 12.47 0.90 -11.98
C GLU A 15 11.15 1.61 -11.74
N TRP A 16 10.16 1.43 -12.62
CA TRP A 16 8.79 1.94 -12.42
C TRP A 16 8.17 1.37 -11.15
N HIS A 17 8.19 0.05 -10.97
CA HIS A 17 7.67 -0.60 -9.77
C HIS A 17 8.38 -0.14 -8.50
N ALA A 18 9.70 0.04 -8.54
CA ALA A 18 10.46 0.53 -7.40
C ALA A 18 10.07 1.97 -7.03
N HIS A 19 9.77 2.82 -8.03
CA HIS A 19 9.33 4.20 -7.81
C HIS A 19 7.92 4.28 -7.24
N GLU A 20 6.98 3.51 -7.79
CA GLU A 20 5.61 3.37 -7.28
C GLU A 20 5.63 2.84 -5.84
N LEU A 21 6.44 1.83 -5.56
CA LEU A 21 6.61 1.30 -4.22
C LEU A 21 7.22 2.31 -3.23
N ALA A 22 8.23 3.08 -3.64
CA ALA A 22 8.84 4.10 -2.81
C ALA A 22 7.85 5.25 -2.50
N ASN A 23 7.07 5.65 -3.50
CA ASN A 23 6.01 6.63 -3.34
C ASN A 23 4.94 6.12 -2.36
N ASP A 24 4.50 4.87 -2.53
CA ASP A 24 3.55 4.22 -1.63
C ASP A 24 4.10 4.10 -0.20
N THR A 25 5.39 3.82 -0.02
CA THR A 25 6.04 3.72 1.28
C THR A 25 6.01 5.04 2.05
N PHE A 26 6.05 6.18 1.35
CA PHE A 26 5.98 7.50 1.96
C PHE A 26 4.54 7.99 2.13
N VAL A 27 3.68 7.76 1.14
CA VAL A 27 2.29 8.22 1.14
C VAL A 27 1.44 7.44 2.16
N ARG A 28 1.73 6.14 2.39
CA ARG A 28 0.95 5.28 3.31
C ARG A 28 0.96 5.75 4.77
N PRO A 29 2.13 5.94 5.42
CA PRO A 29 2.18 6.42 6.81
C PRO A 29 1.57 7.82 6.96
N GLU A 30 1.79 8.69 5.97
CA GLU A 30 1.24 10.05 5.96
C GLU A 30 -0.30 10.03 5.88
N PHE A 31 -0.86 9.17 5.02
CA PHE A 31 -2.31 9.03 4.88
C PHE A 31 -2.96 8.42 6.13
N LEU A 32 -2.33 7.42 6.75
CA LEU A 32 -2.78 6.84 8.01
C LEU A 32 -2.70 7.86 9.17
N ARG A 33 -1.65 8.68 9.21
CA ARG A 33 -1.52 9.79 10.16
C ARG A 33 -2.66 10.79 10.03
N LEU A 34 -2.94 11.23 8.80
CA LEU A 34 -4.04 12.16 8.50
C LEU A 34 -5.40 11.55 8.88
N LEU A 35 -5.65 10.29 8.53
CA LEU A 35 -6.87 9.58 8.92
C LEU A 35 -7.03 9.49 10.44
N HIS A 36 -5.95 9.36 11.21
CA HIS A 36 -5.99 9.35 12.67
C HIS A 36 -6.29 10.74 13.25
N GLU A 37 -5.73 11.80 12.65
CA GLU A 37 -5.92 13.20 13.07
C GLU A 37 -7.32 13.75 12.77
N MET A 38 -8.03 13.19 11.79
CA MET A 38 -9.39 13.61 11.43
C MET A 38 -10.44 13.19 12.47
N SER A 39 -10.59 13.94 13.57
CA SER A 39 -11.54 13.67 14.68
C SER A 39 -13.00 13.46 14.24
N ASP A 40 -13.40 14.06 13.13
CA ASP A 40 -14.79 14.11 12.67
C ASP A 40 -15.21 12.85 11.90
N LEU A 41 -14.25 12.03 11.49
CA LEU A 41 -14.53 10.75 10.85
C LEU A 41 -14.99 9.72 11.89
N SER A 42 -16.11 9.06 11.58
CA SER A 42 -16.59 7.93 12.38
C SER A 42 -15.58 6.79 12.37
N SER A 43 -15.60 5.95 13.40
CA SER A 43 -14.74 4.76 13.46
C SER A 43 -14.93 3.82 12.27
N LEU A 44 -16.17 3.71 11.76
CA LEU A 44 -16.50 2.89 10.60
C LEU A 44 -15.87 3.45 9.33
N ASP A 45 -15.99 4.75 9.09
CA ASP A 45 -15.44 5.41 7.90
C ASP A 45 -13.91 5.30 7.87
N ARG A 46 -13.25 5.44 9.03
CA ARG A 46 -11.79 5.25 9.15
C ARG A 46 -11.36 3.86 8.72
N VAL A 47 -12.07 2.82 9.19
CA VAL A 47 -11.78 1.42 8.84
C VAL A 47 -12.01 1.16 7.36
N LEU A 48 -13.04 1.77 6.75
CA LEU A 48 -13.29 1.64 5.31
C LEU A 48 -12.20 2.31 4.48
N CYS A 49 -11.77 3.52 4.85
CA CYS A 49 -10.67 4.22 4.17
C CYS A 49 -9.34 3.46 4.30
N GLN A 50 -9.03 2.95 5.49
CA GLN A 50 -7.89 2.08 5.73
C GLN A 50 -7.94 0.83 4.86
N ARG A 51 -9.11 0.17 4.77
CA ARG A 51 -9.31 -1.01 3.93
C ARG A 51 -9.13 -0.71 2.45
N GLN A 52 -9.65 0.40 1.94
CA GLN A 52 -9.46 0.79 0.53
C GLN A 52 -8.00 1.09 0.21
N LEU A 53 -7.29 1.81 1.09
CA LEU A 53 -5.85 2.02 0.96
C LEU A 53 -5.10 0.68 0.90
N MET A 54 -5.52 -0.28 1.73
CA MET A 54 -4.92 -1.62 1.78
C MET A 54 -5.37 -2.54 0.64
N SER A 55 -6.57 -2.40 0.07
CA SER A 55 -7.03 -3.24 -1.05
C SER A 55 -6.44 -2.82 -2.38
N HIS A 56 -5.92 -1.59 -2.49
CA HIS A 56 -5.07 -1.22 -3.61
C HIS A 56 -3.70 -1.94 -3.54
N MET A 57 -3.36 -2.53 -2.39
CA MET A 57 -2.15 -3.33 -2.14
C MET A 57 -2.35 -4.85 -2.28
N ASP A 58 -3.07 -5.32 -3.30
CA ASP A 58 -3.05 -6.76 -3.63
C ASP A 58 -1.63 -7.29 -3.96
N ASP A 59 -0.62 -6.43 -4.01
CA ASP A 59 0.79 -6.83 -3.90
C ASP A 59 1.14 -7.23 -2.47
N MET A 60 1.44 -8.53 -2.29
CA MET A 60 1.81 -9.22 -1.04
C MET A 60 2.77 -8.44 -0.11
N ARG A 61 3.57 -7.53 -0.66
CA ARG A 61 4.50 -6.67 0.08
C ARG A 61 3.80 -5.79 1.12
N GLY A 62 2.65 -5.20 0.79
CA GLY A 62 1.92 -4.34 1.73
C GLY A 62 1.46 -5.08 2.98
N PHE A 63 1.08 -6.35 2.83
CA PHE A 63 0.70 -7.23 3.95
C PHE A 63 1.90 -7.67 4.81
N VAL A 64 3.05 -7.91 4.18
CA VAL A 64 4.30 -8.28 4.87
C VAL A 64 4.84 -7.12 5.70
N GLU A 65 4.67 -5.88 5.25
CA GLU A 65 5.16 -4.67 5.94
C GLU A 65 4.28 -4.21 7.13
N MET A 66 3.03 -4.67 7.23
CA MET A 66 2.14 -4.34 8.37
C MET A 66 2.63 -4.90 9.70
N SER A 67 2.35 -4.19 10.79
CA SER A 67 2.47 -4.72 12.15
C SER A 67 1.39 -5.78 12.44
N ASP A 68 1.63 -6.63 13.44
CA ASP A 68 0.66 -7.67 13.83
C ASP A 68 -0.71 -7.11 14.25
N GLU A 69 -0.75 -5.88 14.77
CA GLU A 69 -2.00 -5.23 15.17
C GLU A 69 -2.79 -4.73 13.95
N GLU A 70 -2.11 -4.15 12.96
CA GLU A 70 -2.72 -3.75 11.69
C GLU A 70 -3.24 -4.96 10.92
N ARG A 71 -2.48 -6.07 10.89
CA ARG A 71 -2.92 -7.33 10.28
C ARG A 71 -4.17 -7.89 10.97
N LYS A 72 -4.23 -7.88 12.31
CA LYS A 72 -5.42 -8.32 13.06
C LYS A 72 -6.64 -7.46 12.74
N ASN A 73 -6.47 -6.15 12.65
CA ASN A 73 -7.55 -5.23 12.32
C ASN A 73 -8.02 -5.39 10.86
N PHE A 74 -7.10 -5.59 9.91
CA PHE A 74 -7.44 -5.90 8.53
C PHE A 74 -8.21 -7.23 8.40
N CYS A 75 -7.72 -8.29 9.02
CA CYS A 75 -8.36 -9.61 8.98
C CYS A 75 -9.71 -9.65 9.71
N ARG A 76 -9.92 -8.81 10.73
CA ARG A 76 -11.22 -8.69 11.42
C ARG A 76 -12.35 -8.16 10.56
N VAL A 77 -12.04 -7.43 9.48
CA VAL A 77 -13.04 -6.88 8.56
C VAL A 77 -13.42 -7.90 7.46
N LEU A 78 -12.70 -9.01 7.36
CA LEU A 78 -12.97 -10.11 6.42
C LEU A 78 -13.89 -11.20 7.00
N ILE A 79 -14.28 -11.13 8.28
CA ILE A 79 -15.18 -12.05 8.98
C ILE A 79 -16.47 -11.31 9.34
#